data_AF-A0A920IKZ5-F1
#
_entry.id   AF-A0A920IKZ5-F1
#
_cell.length_a   1.000
_cell.length_b   1.000
_cell.length_c   1.000
_cell.angle_alpha   90.00
_cell.angle_beta   90.00
_cell.angle_gamma   90.00
#
_symmetry.space_group_name_H-M   'P 1'
#
loop_
_entity.id
_entity.type
_entity.pdbx_description
1 polymer ?
#
loop_
_entity_poly.entity_id
_entity_poly.type
_entity_poly.pdbx_seq_one_letter_code
_entity_poly.pdbx_strand_id
1 'polypeptide(L)'
;MLESGQPMHVFDRDKINGNIEVRFAKPKETIEILGEKELKLTSDCLVIADEKEPIAFAGISGGLKHSVSKKLKTLLLSLPFFHPLS
;
A
#
# COMPACT_ATOMS: atom_id res chain seq x y z
N MET A 1 1.35 16.02 -3.69
CA MET A 1 0.83 16.16 -2.31
C MET A 1 0.75 17.62 -1.89
N LEU A 2 1.81 18.43 -1.99
CA LEU A 2 1.78 19.87 -1.65
C LEU A 2 1.00 20.77 -2.63
N GLU A 3 0.86 20.37 -3.90
CA GLU A 3 0.17 21.18 -4.92
C GLU A 3 -1.34 20.86 -5.04
N SER A 4 -1.74 19.60 -4.89
CA SER A 4 -3.13 19.11 -5.06
C SER A 4 -3.81 18.71 -3.74
N GLY A 5 -3.08 18.64 -2.63
CA GLY A 5 -3.60 18.15 -1.34
C GLY A 5 -3.89 16.65 -1.29
N GLN A 6 -3.89 15.95 -2.43
CA GLN A 6 -4.09 14.51 -2.48
C GLN A 6 -2.82 13.73 -2.09
N PRO A 7 -2.93 12.76 -1.15
CA PRO A 7 -1.86 11.80 -0.89
C PRO A 7 -1.66 10.94 -2.14
N MET A 8 -0.43 10.92 -2.63
CA MET A 8 -0.03 10.07 -3.75
C MET A 8 1.05 9.11 -3.26
N HIS A 9 0.92 7.83 -3.60
CA HIS A 9 1.96 6.85 -3.33
C HIS A 9 2.40 6.18 -4.62
N VAL A 10 3.69 5.89 -4.75
CA VAL A 10 4.25 5.25 -5.94
C VAL A 10 4.80 3.88 -5.58
N PHE A 11 4.33 2.85 -6.29
CA PHE A 11 4.75 1.47 -6.09
C PHE A 11 5.53 0.95 -7.30
N ASP A 12 6.41 -0.02 -7.05
CA ASP A 12 7.12 -0.75 -8.09
C ASP A 12 6.20 -1.80 -8.73
N ARG A 13 5.78 -1.57 -9.98
CA ARG A 13 4.82 -2.45 -10.68
C ARG A 13 5.36 -3.86 -10.90
N ASP A 14 6.69 -4.00 -11.09
CA ASP A 14 7.35 -5.28 -11.29
C ASP A 14 7.28 -6.18 -10.06
N LYS A 15 7.02 -5.60 -8.88
CA LYS A 15 6.90 -6.34 -7.62
C LYS A 15 5.46 -6.75 -7.29
N ILE A 16 4.49 -6.37 -8.11
CA ILE A 16 3.06 -6.59 -7.89
C ILE A 16 2.58 -7.79 -8.69
N ASN A 17 1.96 -8.75 -8.01
CA ASN A 17 1.46 -9.99 -8.59
C ASN A 17 -0.01 -9.85 -8.98
N GLY A 18 -0.27 -9.83 -10.28
CA GLY A 18 -1.64 -9.81 -10.80
C GLY A 18 -2.31 -8.44 -10.66
N ASN A 19 -3.56 -8.45 -10.19
CA ASN A 19 -4.40 -7.26 -10.04
C ASN A 19 -4.22 -6.63 -8.65
N ILE A 20 -4.45 -5.32 -8.59
CA ILE A 20 -4.46 -4.59 -7.33
C ILE A 20 -5.90 -4.45 -6.86
N GLU A 21 -6.14 -4.83 -5.62
CA GLU A 21 -7.42 -4.67 -4.95
C GLU A 21 -7.28 -3.83 -3.68
N VAL A 22 -8.30 -3.02 -3.40
CA VAL A 22 -8.46 -2.35 -2.12
C VAL A 22 -9.44 -3.17 -1.31
N ARG A 23 -8.98 -3.73 -0.20
CA ARG A 23 -9.80 -4.58 0.66
C ARG A 23 -9.45 -4.39 2.13
N PHE A 24 -10.27 -4.95 2.99
CA PHE A 24 -9.92 -5.10 4.40
C PHE A 24 -8.83 -6.17 4.59
N ALA A 25 -8.01 -5.98 5.61
CA ALA A 25 -6.98 -6.94 5.95
C ALA A 25 -7.61 -8.25 6.46
N LYS A 26 -6.99 -9.37 6.09
CA LYS A 26 -7.39 -10.69 6.58
C LYS A 26 -6.90 -10.87 8.02
N PRO A 27 -7.60 -11.66 8.86
CA PRO A 27 -7.15 -11.90 10.22
C PRO A 27 -5.73 -12.50 10.22
N LYS A 28 -4.86 -11.90 11.03
CA LYS A 28 -3.42 -12.23 11.14
C LYS A 28 -2.57 -11.88 9.93
N GLU A 29 -3.04 -11.02 9.01
CA GLU A 29 -2.15 -10.44 8.01
C GLU A 29 -1.12 -9.52 8.67
N THR A 30 0.09 -9.56 8.12
CA THR A 30 1.17 -8.64 8.48
C THR A 30 1.66 -7.91 7.25
N ILE A 31 2.13 -6.68 7.45
CA ILE A 31 2.79 -5.89 6.42
C ILE A 31 4.06 -5.25 7.00
N GLU A 32 5.16 -5.35 6.27
CA GLU A 32 6.37 -4.60 6.55
C GLU A 32 6.25 -3.22 5.90
N ILE A 33 6.24 -2.15 6.69
CA ILE A 33 6.12 -0.77 6.21
C ILE A 33 7.46 -0.03 6.25
N LEU A 34 7.58 1.02 5.44
CA LEU A 34 8.74 1.92 5.48
C LEU A 34 8.83 2.63 6.84
N GLY A 35 9.77 2.21 7.68
CA GLY A 35 10.08 2.85 8.98
C GLY A 35 9.83 1.97 10.21
N GLU A 36 9.03 0.91 10.10
CA GLU A 36 8.78 -0.05 11.19
C GLU A 36 9.02 -1.50 10.74
N LYS A 37 9.28 -2.40 11.71
CA LYS A 37 9.70 -3.78 11.43
C LYS A 37 8.61 -4.65 10.82
N GLU A 38 7.41 -4.64 11.38
CA GLU A 38 6.27 -5.46 10.92
C GLU A 38 5.02 -4.98 11.66
N LEU A 39 3.96 -4.63 10.92
CA LEU A 39 2.66 -4.29 11.49
C LEU A 39 1.71 -5.47 11.34
N LYS A 40 1.06 -5.86 12.45
CA LYS A 40 -0.07 -6.79 12.44
C LYS A 40 -1.34 -6.01 12.12
N LEU A 41 -1.99 -6.37 11.02
CA LEU A 41 -3.20 -5.72 10.55
C LEU A 41 -4.41 -6.36 11.25
N THR A 42 -5.32 -5.53 11.73
CA THR A 42 -6.64 -5.97 12.20
C THR A 42 -7.62 -5.99 11.05
N SER A 43 -8.73 -6.71 11.18
CA SER A 43 -9.71 -6.85 10.09
C SER A 43 -10.40 -5.55 9.68
N ASP A 44 -10.32 -4.51 10.51
CA ASP A 44 -10.82 -3.17 10.21
C ASP A 44 -9.80 -2.31 9.42
N CYS A 45 -8.57 -2.79 9.23
CA CYS A 45 -7.55 -2.08 8.46
C CYS A 45 -7.83 -2.18 6.96
N LEU A 46 -7.97 -1.03 6.30
CA LEU A 46 -8.00 -0.97 4.83
C LEU A 46 -6.57 -1.13 4.28
N VAL A 47 -6.39 -2.04 3.34
CA VAL A 47 -5.10 -2.29 2.69
C VAL A 47 -5.24 -2.25 1.18
N ILE A 48 -4.17 -1.83 0.52
CA ILE A 48 -3.97 -2.07 -0.91
C ILE A 48 -3.22 -3.39 -0.98
N ALA A 49 -3.79 -4.40 -1.63
CA ALA A 49 -3.21 -5.73 -1.74
C ALA A 49 -3.12 -6.16 -3.20
N ASP A 50 -2.19 -7.06 -3.48
CA ASP A 50 -2.21 -7.85 -4.71
C ASP A 50 -2.84 -9.22 -4.44
N GLU A 51 -2.81 -10.11 -5.43
CA GLU A 51 -3.38 -11.46 -5.30
C GLU A 51 -2.68 -12.34 -4.25
N LYS A 52 -1.47 -11.97 -3.80
CA LYS A 52 -0.66 -12.73 -2.85
C LYS A 52 -0.60 -12.08 -1.47
N GLU A 53 -0.31 -10.78 -1.38
CA GLU A 53 0.04 -10.12 -0.13
C GLU A 53 -0.38 -8.62 -0.09
N PRO A 54 -0.51 -8.03 1.11
CA PRO A 54 -0.75 -6.59 1.22
C PRO A 54 0.47 -5.79 0.76
N ILE A 55 0.22 -4.84 -0.16
CA ILE A 55 1.22 -3.93 -0.74
C ILE A 55 1.44 -2.71 0.16
N ALA A 56 0.36 -2.15 0.73
CA ALA A 56 0.41 -0.94 1.54
C ALA A 56 -0.72 -0.86 2.55
N PHE A 57 -0.46 -0.18 3.66
CA PHE A 57 -1.50 0.19 4.61
C PHE A 57 -2.17 1.48 4.12
N ALA A 58 -3.42 1.35 3.71
CA ALA A 58 -4.07 2.36 2.89
C ALA A 58 -4.23 3.68 3.69
N GLY A 59 -3.60 4.75 3.19
CA GLY A 59 -3.71 6.09 3.76
C GLY A 59 -2.72 6.40 4.88
N ILE A 60 -1.91 5.42 5.30
CA ILE A 60 -0.96 5.60 6.40
C ILE A 60 0.47 5.39 5.93
N SER A 61 0.82 4.25 5.34
CA SER A 61 2.19 3.95 4.94
C SER A 61 2.30 2.89 3.84
N GLY A 62 3.24 3.09 2.93
CA GLY A 62 3.57 2.13 1.89
C GLY A 62 4.37 0.95 2.43
N GLY A 63 4.18 -0.24 1.83
CA GLY A 63 4.96 -1.42 2.17
C GLY A 63 6.40 -1.34 1.66
N LEU A 64 7.33 -1.83 2.48
CA LEU A 64 8.77 -1.82 2.18
C LEU A 64 9.11 -2.66 0.95
N LYS A 65 8.48 -3.82 0.80
CA LYS A 65 8.72 -4.74 -0.32
C LYS A 65 8.45 -4.08 -1.68
N HIS A 66 7.35 -3.33 -1.77
CA HIS A 66 6.87 -2.70 -3.01
C HIS A 66 7.40 -1.27 -3.19
N SER A 67 8.31 -0.84 -2.32
CA SER A 67 8.97 0.46 -2.40
C SER A 67 9.86 0.57 -3.63
N VAL A 68 9.96 1.80 -4.13
CA VAL A 68 10.80 2.14 -5.28
C VAL A 68 12.27 1.83 -5.03
N SER A 69 12.95 1.23 -6.01
CA SER A 69 14.38 0.96 -5.96
C SER A 69 15.09 1.63 -7.14
N LYS A 70 16.40 1.83 -7.05
CA LYS A 70 17.21 2.44 -8.13
C LYS A 70 17.14 1.70 -9.47
N LYS A 71 16.67 0.45 -9.49
CA LYS A 71 16.50 -0.39 -10.69
C LYS A 71 15.09 -0.36 -11.30
N LEU A 72 14.17 0.41 -10.74
CA LEU A 72 12.76 0.38 -11.11
C LEU A 72 12.56 0.86 -12.55
N LYS A 73 11.76 0.10 -13.32
CA LYS A 73 11.41 0.42 -14.72
C LYS A 73 9.97 0.90 -14.88
N THR A 74 9.04 0.44 -14.03
CA THR A 74 7.63 0.78 -14.16
C THR A 74 7.03 1.17 -12.81
N LEU A 75 6.43 2.35 -12.78
CA LEU A 75 5.83 2.96 -11.59
C LEU A 75 4.31 2.78 -11.64
N LEU A 76 3.69 2.44 -10.51
CA LEU A 76 2.25 2.52 -10.32
C LEU A 76 1.92 3.65 -9.35
N LEU A 77 1.16 4.64 -9.82
CA LEU A 77 0.69 5.76 -9.02
C LEU A 77 -0.64 5.39 -8.37
N SER A 78 -0.67 5.34 -7.03
CA SER A 78 -1.89 5.21 -6.25
C SER A 78 -2.36 6.58 -5.79
N LEU A 79 -3.61 6.89 -6.10
CA LEU A 79 -4.35 8.10 -5.74
C LEU A 79 -5.52 7.72 -4.82
N PRO A 80 -5.25 7.28 -3.58
CA PRO A 80 -6.33 6.81 -2.74
C PRO A 80 -7.13 8.00 -2.21
N PHE A 81 -8.45 7.94 -2.41
CA PHE A 81 -9.39 8.85 -1.76
C PHE A 81 -9.99 8.14 -0.55
N PHE A 82 -9.57 8.56 0.65
CA PHE A 82 -10.17 8.09 1.90
C PHE A 82 -11.22 9.08 2.33
N HIS A 83 -12.46 8.61 2.52
CA HIS A 83 -13.46 9.40 3.22
C HIS A 83 -13.00 9.61 4.67
N PRO A 84 -12.85 10.86 5.14
CA PRO A 84 -12.64 11.12 6.55
C PRO A 84 -13.95 10.84 7.29
N LEU A 85 -13.98 9.69 7.99
CA LEU A 85 -15.01 9.20 8.92
C LEU A 85 -16.31 8.63 8.29
N SER A 86 -16.46 7.32 8.42
CA SER A 86 -17.67 6.66 8.93
C SER A 86 -17.28 5.84 10.15
#